data_AF-A0A402C2J7-F1
#
_entry.id   AF-A0A402C2J7-F1
#
_cell.length_a   1.000
_cell.length_b   1.000
_cell.length_c   1.000
_cell.angle_alpha   90.00
_cell.angle_beta   90.00
_cell.angle_gamma   90.00
#
_symmetry.space_group_name_H-M   'P 1'
#
loop_
_entity.id
_entity.type
_entity.pdbx_description
1 polymer ?
#
loop_
_entity_poly.entity_id
_entity_poly.type
_entity_poly.pdbx_seq_one_letter_code
_entity_poly.pdbx_strand_id
1 'polypeptide(L)'
;MYGVYLDSANLTSANLTNAKLTYPVMNSVNLTDANLTGADLTGADVSDTLLIPSYQKVTADLTGSASVTWPTPPNLTGTTFGGCDRASGSSFPVGWTTVRCTVNTSASQASGTFIVDVAEPASNPEPTLPGNLFGS
;
A
#
# COMPACT_ATOMS: atom_id res chain seq x y z
N MET A 1 -17.39 19.19 20.26
CA MET A 1 -17.04 18.35 19.09
C MET A 1 -15.52 18.26 19.10
N TYR A 2 -14.94 17.09 19.34
CA TYR A 2 -13.49 16.92 19.50
C TYR A 2 -12.96 16.26 18.22
N GLY A 3 -12.29 17.04 17.36
CA GLY A 3 -11.49 16.47 16.28
C GLY A 3 -10.26 15.77 16.86
N VAL A 4 -9.84 14.67 16.25
CA VAL A 4 -8.65 13.91 16.67
C VAL A 4 -7.44 14.45 15.91
N TYR A 5 -6.43 14.93 16.62
CA TYR A 5 -5.19 15.41 16.02
C TYR A 5 -4.17 14.28 15.96
N LEU A 6 -3.81 13.87 14.75
CA LEU A 6 -2.85 12.79 14.50
C LEU A 6 -1.69 13.24 13.62
N ASP A 7 -1.47 14.54 13.41
CA ASP A 7 -0.41 15.06 12.55
C ASP A 7 0.95 14.38 12.79
N SER A 8 1.56 13.86 11.72
CA SER A 8 2.82 13.10 11.71
C SER A 8 2.84 11.83 12.58
N ALA A 9 1.66 11.30 12.95
CA ALA A 9 1.59 10.04 13.67
C ALA A 9 2.03 8.87 12.80
N ASN A 10 2.82 7.98 13.38
CA ASN A 10 3.12 6.68 12.79
C ASN A 10 2.10 5.65 13.29
N LEU A 11 1.16 5.30 12.41
CA LEU A 11 0.10 4.30 12.62
C LEU A 11 0.31 3.10 11.69
N THR A 12 1.55 2.81 11.30
CA THR A 12 1.86 1.64 10.48
C THR A 12 1.34 0.36 11.14
N SER A 13 0.59 -0.44 10.39
CA SER A 13 -0.07 -1.67 10.84
C SER A 13 -1.06 -1.49 12.01
N ALA A 14 -1.51 -0.26 12.28
CA ALA A 14 -2.48 0.00 13.34
C ALA A 14 -3.85 -0.62 13.01
N ASN A 15 -4.52 -1.17 14.02
CA ASN A 15 -5.89 -1.63 13.88
C ASN A 15 -6.87 -0.51 14.24
N LEU A 16 -7.49 0.10 13.22
CA LEU A 16 -8.49 1.17 13.32
C LEU A 16 -9.87 0.70 12.87
N THR A 17 -10.14 -0.60 12.98
CA THR A 17 -11.43 -1.19 12.60
C THR A 17 -12.57 -0.53 13.38
N ASN A 18 -13.59 -0.04 12.66
CA ASN A 18 -14.74 0.71 13.22
C ASN A 18 -14.36 1.98 14.01
N ALA A 19 -13.17 2.54 13.81
CA ALA A 19 -12.77 3.78 14.46
C ALA A 19 -13.65 4.95 13.98
N LYS A 20 -14.16 5.75 14.92
CA LYS A 20 -14.91 6.97 14.62
C LYS A 20 -13.96 8.16 14.61
N LEU A 21 -13.43 8.45 13.42
CA LEU A 21 -12.51 9.54 13.16
C LEU A 21 -13.26 10.58 12.32
N THR A 22 -14.25 11.23 12.93
CA THR A 22 -15.01 12.32 12.29
C THR A 22 -14.24 13.63 12.48
N TYR A 23 -13.88 14.32 11.39
CA TYR A 23 -13.04 15.53 11.38
C TYR A 23 -11.65 15.42 12.04
N PRO A 24 -10.87 14.35 11.82
CA PRO A 24 -9.50 14.25 12.27
C PRO A 24 -8.59 15.12 11.40
N VAL A 25 -7.52 15.62 12.00
CA VAL A 25 -6.45 16.31 11.30
C VAL A 25 -5.28 15.31 11.21
N MET A 26 -4.98 14.85 9.99
CA MET A 26 -4.00 13.80 9.72
C MET A 26 -2.95 14.23 8.68
N ASN A 27 -2.28 15.36 8.88
CA ASN A 27 -1.21 15.77 7.97
C ASN A 27 0.00 14.85 8.14
N SER A 28 0.52 14.29 7.05
CA SER A 28 1.73 13.43 7.07
C SER A 28 1.62 12.18 7.96
N VAL A 29 0.42 11.61 8.12
CA VAL A 29 0.23 10.38 8.90
C VAL A 29 0.62 9.17 8.08
N ASN A 30 1.36 8.26 8.70
CA ASN A 30 1.68 6.98 8.10
C ASN A 30 0.67 5.92 8.53
N LEU A 31 -0.27 5.55 7.64
CA LEU A 31 -1.24 4.47 7.82
C LEU A 31 -0.89 3.24 6.97
N THR A 32 0.38 3.07 6.60
CA THR A 32 0.87 1.88 5.87
C THR A 32 0.40 0.61 6.57
N ASP A 33 -0.26 -0.31 5.86
CA ASP A 33 -0.80 -1.56 6.40
C ASP A 33 -1.82 -1.42 7.55
N ALA A 34 -2.32 -0.21 7.82
CA ALA A 34 -3.33 -0.01 8.86
C ALA A 34 -4.68 -0.62 8.43
N ASN A 35 -5.35 -1.31 9.36
CA ASN A 35 -6.68 -1.85 9.10
C ASN A 35 -7.75 -0.80 9.42
N LEU A 36 -8.29 -0.18 8.37
CA LEU A 36 -9.36 0.83 8.46
C LEU A 36 -10.77 0.25 8.20
N THR A 37 -10.95 -1.06 8.28
CA THR A 37 -12.25 -1.69 7.96
C THR A 37 -13.38 -1.09 8.79
N GLY A 38 -14.37 -0.48 8.13
CA GLY A 38 -15.51 0.16 8.81
C GLY A 38 -15.18 1.46 9.55
N ALA A 39 -13.98 2.01 9.40
CA ALA A 39 -13.66 3.33 9.96
C ALA A 39 -14.51 4.43 9.30
N ASP A 40 -14.94 5.39 10.11
CA ASP A 40 -15.62 6.60 9.65
C ASP A 40 -14.60 7.74 9.64
N LEU A 41 -14.25 8.20 8.44
CA LEU A 41 -13.31 9.30 8.16
C LEU A 41 -14.04 10.53 7.62
N THR A 42 -15.33 10.68 7.92
CA THR A 42 -16.12 11.81 7.45
C THR A 42 -15.48 13.13 7.88
N GLY A 43 -15.13 13.97 6.91
CA GLY A 43 -14.48 15.26 7.15
C GLY A 43 -13.01 15.18 7.56
N ALA A 44 -12.36 14.03 7.42
CA ALA A 44 -10.93 13.86 7.71
C ALA A 44 -10.07 14.66 6.72
N ASP A 45 -9.14 15.46 7.25
CA ASP A 45 -8.09 16.03 6.43
C ASP A 45 -6.95 15.02 6.30
N VAL A 46 -6.97 14.30 5.18
CA VAL A 46 -6.00 13.26 4.82
C VAL A 46 -4.93 13.77 3.85
N SER A 47 -4.76 15.09 3.75
CA SER A 47 -3.70 15.70 2.95
C SER A 47 -2.34 15.14 3.38
N ASP A 48 -1.60 14.57 2.42
CA ASP A 48 -0.31 13.89 2.65
C ASP A 48 -0.37 12.65 3.58
N THR A 49 -1.53 12.04 3.78
CA THR A 49 -1.65 10.76 4.50
C THR A 49 -1.32 9.58 3.58
N LEU A 50 -0.45 8.67 4.01
CA LEU A 50 -0.16 7.44 3.27
C LEU A 50 -1.11 6.32 3.70
N LEU A 51 -2.13 6.04 2.89
CA LEU A 51 -3.22 5.07 3.16
C LEU A 51 -3.02 3.68 2.53
N ILE A 52 -1.86 3.44 1.91
CA ILE A 52 -1.59 2.24 1.08
C ILE A 52 -0.23 1.64 1.45
N PRO A 53 0.00 0.33 1.20
CA PRO A 53 1.27 -0.33 1.54
C PRO A 53 2.45 0.43 0.96
N SER A 54 3.57 0.60 1.68
CA SER A 54 4.72 1.33 1.13
C SER A 54 5.48 0.52 0.09
N TYR A 55 5.43 -0.82 0.18
CA TYR A 55 6.19 -1.73 -0.68
C TYR A 55 5.48 -3.09 -0.82
N GLN A 56 5.12 -3.45 -2.06
CA GLN A 56 4.49 -4.73 -2.40
C GLN A 56 5.45 -5.55 -3.27
N LYS A 57 5.98 -6.65 -2.72
CA LYS A 57 6.84 -7.58 -3.47
C LYS A 57 6.02 -8.73 -4.04
N VAL A 58 6.14 -8.99 -5.35
CA VAL A 58 5.48 -10.11 -6.03
C VAL A 58 6.48 -10.82 -6.96
N THR A 59 6.28 -12.11 -7.16
CA THR A 59 7.08 -12.91 -8.11
C THR A 59 6.37 -12.93 -9.47
N ALA A 60 7.08 -12.60 -10.55
CA ALA A 60 6.58 -12.77 -11.90
C ALA A 60 6.31 -14.25 -12.23
N ASP A 61 5.30 -14.48 -13.05
CA ASP A 61 5.03 -15.78 -13.65
C ASP A 61 6.11 -16.11 -14.71
N LEU A 62 6.11 -17.34 -15.24
CA LEU A 62 7.03 -17.84 -16.28
C LEU A 62 7.04 -17.00 -17.58
N THR A 63 6.13 -16.04 -17.70
CA THR A 63 6.00 -15.08 -18.80
C THR A 63 6.72 -13.74 -18.55
N GLY A 64 7.31 -13.54 -17.37
CA GLY A 64 7.97 -12.28 -17.00
C GLY A 64 6.98 -11.19 -16.57
N SER A 65 5.80 -11.57 -16.08
CA SER A 65 4.79 -10.64 -15.55
C SER A 65 4.09 -11.21 -14.32
N ALA A 66 3.77 -10.36 -13.35
CA ALA A 66 3.00 -10.73 -12.15
C ALA A 66 1.63 -10.05 -12.15
N SER A 67 0.57 -10.78 -11.85
CA SER A 67 -0.70 -10.18 -11.47
C SER A 67 -0.62 -9.75 -10.00
N VAL A 68 -0.61 -8.44 -9.76
CA VAL A 68 -0.54 -7.91 -8.40
C VAL A 68 -1.93 -7.45 -7.98
N THR A 69 -2.50 -8.18 -7.03
CA THR A 69 -3.75 -7.81 -6.37
C THR A 69 -3.43 -7.24 -4.99
N TRP A 70 -3.73 -5.96 -4.80
CA TRP A 70 -3.79 -5.36 -3.47
C TRP A 70 -5.25 -5.26 -3.03
N PRO A 71 -5.53 -5.31 -1.72
CA PRO A 71 -6.85 -5.01 -1.21
C PRO A 71 -7.20 -3.58 -1.64
N THR A 72 -8.27 -3.42 -2.42
CA THR A 72 -8.89 -2.10 -2.57
C THR A 72 -9.29 -1.66 -1.16
N PRO A 73 -8.96 -0.41 -0.76
CA PRO A 73 -9.34 0.07 0.55
C PRO A 73 -10.84 -0.17 0.76
N PRO A 74 -11.25 -0.80 1.87
CA PRO A 74 -12.65 -1.05 2.14
C PRO A 74 -13.41 0.28 2.06
N ASN A 75 -14.67 0.23 1.64
CA ASN A 75 -15.55 1.40 1.46
C ASN A 75 -15.64 2.20 2.78
N LEU A 76 -14.72 3.14 3.01
CA LEU A 76 -14.66 3.90 4.26
C LEU A 76 -15.77 4.95 4.24
N THR A 77 -16.48 5.05 5.36
CA THR A 77 -17.58 6.02 5.45
C THR A 77 -16.99 7.43 5.42
N GLY A 78 -17.51 8.29 4.54
CA GLY A 78 -17.02 9.66 4.37
C GLY A 78 -15.84 9.84 3.41
N THR A 79 -15.41 8.77 2.73
CA THR A 79 -14.40 8.83 1.67
C THR A 79 -14.90 8.21 0.37
N THR A 80 -14.48 8.77 -0.76
CA THR A 80 -14.76 8.30 -2.11
C THR A 80 -13.44 7.92 -2.77
N PHE A 81 -13.27 6.64 -3.10
CA PHE A 81 -12.09 6.18 -3.82
C PHE A 81 -12.09 6.77 -5.24
N GLY A 82 -11.08 7.59 -5.55
CA GLY A 82 -10.92 8.25 -6.85
C GLY A 82 -10.36 7.33 -7.94
N GLY A 83 -9.78 6.19 -7.55
CA GLY A 83 -9.12 5.26 -8.45
C GLY A 83 -7.60 5.21 -8.24
N CYS A 84 -6.97 4.21 -8.86
CA CYS A 84 -5.51 4.11 -8.98
C CYS A 84 -5.09 4.22 -10.45
N ASP A 85 -3.89 4.72 -10.70
CA ASP A 85 -3.28 4.79 -12.04
C ASP A 85 -3.22 3.42 -12.72
N ARG A 86 -3.09 2.34 -11.93
CA ARG A 86 -3.23 0.95 -12.39
C ARG A 86 -4.27 0.22 -11.52
N ALA A 87 -5.14 -0.58 -12.12
CA ALA A 87 -6.14 -1.35 -11.39
C ALA A 87 -5.52 -2.57 -10.70
N SER A 88 -6.06 -2.95 -9.54
CA SER A 88 -5.69 -4.18 -8.84
C SER A 88 -5.95 -5.40 -9.73
N GLY A 89 -4.98 -6.30 -9.83
CA GLY A 89 -5.06 -7.48 -10.71
C GLY A 89 -4.57 -7.25 -12.14
N SER A 90 -4.02 -6.07 -12.44
CA SER A 90 -3.31 -5.85 -13.70
C SER A 90 -2.01 -6.64 -13.75
N SER A 91 -1.55 -6.99 -14.95
CA SER A 91 -0.23 -7.59 -15.16
C SER A 91 0.86 -6.52 -15.07
N PHE A 92 1.81 -6.72 -14.17
CA PHE A 92 2.99 -5.87 -13.98
C PHE A 92 4.21 -6.57 -14.57
N PRO A 93 5.01 -5.89 -15.41
CA PRO A 93 6.28 -6.43 -15.88
C PRO A 93 7.29 -6.53 -14.73
N VAL A 94 8.31 -7.38 -14.89
CA VAL A 94 9.44 -7.43 -13.96
C VAL A 94 10.07 -6.05 -13.80
N GLY A 95 10.34 -5.69 -12.55
CA GLY A 95 10.96 -4.43 -12.16
C GLY A 95 10.12 -3.62 -11.18
N TRP A 96 10.46 -2.34 -11.10
CA TRP A 96 9.93 -1.42 -10.10
C TRP A 96 8.80 -0.62 -10.74
N THR A 97 7.56 -0.84 -10.30
CA THR A 97 6.42 -0.06 -10.76
C THR A 97 5.82 0.74 -9.63
N THR A 98 5.78 2.06 -9.79
CA THR A 98 5.08 2.94 -8.84
C THR A 98 3.61 3.03 -9.22
N VAL A 99 2.71 2.67 -8.30
CA VAL A 99 1.26 2.82 -8.47
C VAL A 99 0.78 3.93 -7.56
N ARG A 100 0.08 4.91 -8.14
CA ARG A 100 -0.57 6.00 -7.39
C ARG A 100 -2.06 5.74 -7.26
N CYS A 101 -2.59 5.95 -6.06
CA CYS A 101 -4.01 5.84 -5.75
C CYS A 101 -4.50 7.13 -5.11
N THR A 102 -5.71 7.54 -5.46
CA THR A 102 -6.31 8.77 -4.95
C THR A 102 -7.59 8.44 -4.18
N VAL A 103 -7.74 9.04 -3.01
CA VAL A 103 -8.91 8.95 -2.15
C VAL A 103 -9.41 10.35 -1.90
N ASN A 104 -10.68 10.58 -2.18
CA ASN A 104 -11.34 11.84 -1.90
C ASN A 104 -12.09 11.71 -0.58
N THR A 105 -12.20 12.78 0.17
CA THR A 105 -13.08 12.86 1.33
C THR A 105 -13.96 14.10 1.19
N SER A 106 -14.93 14.26 2.09
CA SER A 106 -15.74 15.49 2.12
C SER A 106 -14.95 16.75 2.51
N ALA A 107 -13.74 16.61 3.07
CA ALA A 107 -12.89 17.73 3.48
C ALA A 107 -11.67 17.95 2.57
N SER A 108 -10.93 16.88 2.24
CA SER A 108 -9.67 16.92 1.46
C SER A 108 -9.48 15.70 0.55
N GLN A 109 -8.53 15.76 -0.39
CA GLN A 109 -8.09 14.64 -1.23
C GLN A 109 -6.74 14.11 -0.72
N ALA A 110 -6.64 12.81 -0.47
CA ALA A 110 -5.39 12.09 -0.26
C ALA A 110 -4.94 11.40 -1.54
N SER A 111 -3.63 11.38 -1.79
CA SER A 111 -3.05 10.47 -2.77
C SER A 111 -1.90 9.71 -2.13
N GLY A 112 -1.91 8.39 -2.24
CA GLY A 112 -0.81 7.55 -1.83
C GLY A 112 -0.10 6.97 -3.05
N THR A 113 1.21 6.71 -2.92
CA THR A 113 1.97 5.92 -3.90
C THR A 113 2.59 4.72 -3.23
N PHE A 114 2.61 3.59 -3.91
CA PHE A 114 3.31 2.38 -3.48
C PHE A 114 4.17 1.80 -4.59
N ILE A 115 5.24 1.13 -4.19
CA ILE A 115 6.13 0.45 -5.12
C ILE A 115 5.72 -1.02 -5.19
N VAL A 116 5.44 -1.47 -6.41
CA VAL A 116 5.31 -2.87 -6.76
C VAL A 116 6.66 -3.33 -7.29
N ASP A 117 7.33 -4.18 -6.53
CA ASP A 117 8.56 -4.83 -6.95
C ASP A 117 8.22 -6.23 -7.47
N VAL A 118 8.24 -6.37 -8.79
CA VAL A 118 8.07 -7.66 -9.46
C VAL A 118 9.44 -8.27 -9.68
N ALA A 119 9.79 -9.23 -8.83
CA ALA A 119 10.99 -10.03 -9.01
C ALA A 119 10.79 -11.04 -10.15
N GLU A 120 11.81 -11.25 -10.99
CA GLU A 120 11.85 -12.38 -11.92
C GLU A 120 11.51 -13.68 -11.16
N PRO A 121 10.72 -14.62 -11.73
CA PRO A 121 10.65 -15.96 -11.16
C PRO A 121 12.08 -16.46 -11.05
N ALA A 122 12.45 -17.00 -9.88
CA ALA A 122 13.80 -17.50 -9.65
C ALA A 122 14.13 -18.62 -10.65
N SER A 123 14.64 -18.23 -11.82
CA SER A 123 15.18 -19.11 -12.85
C SER A 123 16.69 -19.26 -12.64
N ASN A 124 17.11 -19.33 -11.37
CA ASN A 124 18.46 -19.78 -11.07
C ASN A 124 18.45 -20.56 -9.75
N PRO A 125 18.66 -21.88 -9.79
CA PRO A 125 19.15 -22.56 -8.60
C PRO A 125 20.46 -21.87 -8.19
N GLU A 126 20.64 -21.69 -6.90
CA GLU A 126 21.92 -21.30 -6.30
C GLU A 126 23.07 -21.94 -7.10
N PRO A 127 24.08 -21.20 -7.59
CA PRO A 127 25.22 -21.83 -8.22
C PRO A 127 25.89 -22.67 -7.14
N THR A 128 25.60 -23.97 -7.13
CA THR A 128 26.35 -24.96 -6.38
C THR A 128 27.76 -24.90 -6.93
N LEU A 129 28.65 -24.22 -6.19
CA LEU A 129 30.06 -24.15 -6.48
C LEU A 129 30.58 -25.58 -6.75
N PRO A 130 31.10 -25.89 -7.95
CA PRO A 130 31.72 -27.17 -8.17
C PRO A 130 33.05 -27.24 -7.38
N GLY A 131 33.03 -28.08 -6.35
CA GLY A 131 34.14 -28.76 -5.70
C GLY A 131 35.54 -28.14 -5.74
N ASN A 132 36.02 -27.71 -4.59
CA ASN A 132 37.44 -27.70 -4.25
C ASN A 132 37.75 -28.98 -3.46
N LEU A 133 38.15 -30.00 -4.22
CA LEU A 133 39.10 -31.03 -3.80
C LEU A 133 40.36 -30.36 -3.23
N PHE A 134 40.53 -30.34 -1.92
CA PHE A 134 41.86 -30.28 -1.32
C PHE A 134 42.10 -31.58 -0.57
N GLY A 135 42.51 -32.59 -1.34
CA GLY A 135 43.40 -33.62 -0.83
C GLY A 135 44.83 -33.13 -1.02
N SER A 136 45.57 -33.00 0.07
CA SER A 136 47.03 -33.17 0.20
C SER A 136 47.37 -33.16 1.69
#